data_AF-A0A2U1LPA6-F1
#
_entry.id   AF-A0A2U1LPA6-F1
#
_cell.length_a   1.000
_cell.length_b   1.000
_cell.length_c   1.000
_cell.angle_alpha   90.00
_cell.angle_beta   90.00
_cell.angle_gamma   90.00
#
_symmetry.space_group_name_H-M   'P 1'
#
loop_
_entity.id
_entity.type
_entity.pdbx_description
1 polymer ?
#
loop_
_entity_poly.entity_id
_entity_poly.type
_entity_poly.pdbx_seq_one_letter_code
_entity_poly.pdbx_strand_id
1 'polypeptide(L)'
;MSEWPKRSEIHEHPILQWAGMHPLTGVAYPRHSTFVPNATTLFYYLNCMDTIMSGTRRWTENCMGWAPPISQIYFTILFYVQTMRAMSASGYFGSDTSRFLQEFETHFPFGTLWIPGPLVPFFKNLSCFWPTTTGRFGPVTPVLPDFPDWSQASGFCFNRTFARHLPNISVFISRFRSVCTAATRPNVTDSLFLNDTEGPCYISRLFNHPCTNQANEVTNLTSPGSNLVYAGGLRMWQSSAAFFDHVDLPGNLDLEVDEVKDSWIAAIRFDTTSNWFGVIEAIMNRYCQYWKSSASLADCAPNKSSAGAILCTAQDNNVFDPPLWIAQTGNHSSNQHGDVNQVGHYAARDTATLTFNATTGISGMPDAHSLAGITYNHNLLGPGDNPEDIISGEFWKIIPQTFRGVDISVYQGVFSSIGRDYHSDSRIYSEHQ
;
A
#
# COMPACT_ATOMS: atom_id res chain seq x y z
N MET A 1 -74.76 28.71 -43.70
CA MET A 1 -73.61 28.59 -42.78
C MET A 1 -73.57 27.15 -42.31
N SER A 2 -72.41 26.49 -42.35
CA SER A 2 -72.24 25.09 -41.95
C SER A 2 -71.42 25.02 -40.66
N GLU A 3 -72.04 24.58 -39.56
CA GLU A 3 -71.34 24.38 -38.31
C GLU A 3 -70.53 23.08 -38.33
N TRP A 4 -69.34 23.11 -37.70
CA TRP A 4 -68.46 21.95 -37.57
C TRP A 4 -68.80 21.18 -36.28
N PRO A 5 -68.88 19.84 -36.32
CA PRO A 5 -68.95 19.04 -35.10
C PRO A 5 -67.60 19.07 -34.38
N LYS A 6 -67.46 19.94 -33.37
CA LYS A 6 -66.31 19.93 -32.45
C LYS A 6 -66.44 18.82 -31.41
N ARG A 7 -65.72 17.71 -31.61
CA ARG A 7 -64.90 17.03 -30.58
C ARG A 7 -64.11 15.89 -31.24
N SER A 8 -62.83 16.14 -31.51
CA SER A 8 -61.86 15.06 -31.63
C SER A 8 -61.71 14.43 -30.25
N GLU A 9 -62.00 13.14 -30.12
CA GLU A 9 -61.57 12.39 -28.95
C GLU A 9 -60.05 12.39 -28.93
N ILE A 10 -59.45 13.08 -27.95
CA ILE A 10 -58.02 12.99 -27.71
C ILE A 10 -57.81 11.63 -27.08
N HIS A 11 -57.52 10.62 -27.90
CA HIS A 11 -56.91 9.39 -27.43
C HIS A 11 -55.56 9.76 -26.83
N GLU A 12 -55.51 9.93 -25.51
CA GLU A 12 -54.25 10.02 -24.77
C GLU A 12 -53.43 8.80 -25.15
N HIS A 13 -52.27 9.04 -25.78
CA HIS A 13 -51.42 7.98 -26.28
C HIS A 13 -51.12 7.02 -25.11
N PRO A 14 -51.26 5.68 -25.23
CA PRO A 14 -51.15 4.79 -24.08
C PRO A 14 -49.86 4.96 -23.26
N ILE A 15 -48.78 5.37 -23.92
CA ILE A 15 -47.49 5.77 -23.34
C ILE A 15 -47.62 6.92 -22.32
N LEU A 16 -48.46 7.93 -22.58
CA LEU A 16 -48.68 9.07 -21.69
C LEU A 16 -49.45 8.66 -20.43
N GLN A 17 -50.50 7.84 -20.56
CA GLN A 17 -51.18 7.27 -19.39
C GLN A 17 -50.24 6.35 -18.61
N TRP A 18 -49.41 5.54 -19.28
CA TRP A 18 -48.45 4.66 -18.62
C TRP A 18 -47.38 5.44 -17.85
N ALA A 19 -46.89 6.56 -18.40
CA ALA A 19 -45.96 7.48 -17.73
C ALA A 19 -46.63 8.33 -16.62
N GLY A 20 -47.93 8.57 -16.69
CA GLY A 20 -48.70 9.17 -15.60
C GLY A 20 -48.93 8.22 -14.42
N MET A 21 -49.15 6.93 -14.71
CA MET A 21 -49.26 5.86 -13.69
C MET A 21 -47.92 5.43 -13.09
N HIS A 22 -46.84 5.53 -13.88
CA HIS A 22 -45.46 5.30 -13.44
C HIS A 22 -44.68 6.62 -13.56
N PRO A 23 -44.93 7.60 -12.67
CA PRO A 23 -44.18 8.86 -12.69
C PRO A 23 -42.69 8.55 -12.60
N LEU A 24 -41.89 9.24 -13.43
CA LEU A 24 -40.44 9.03 -13.50
C LEU A 24 -39.79 9.41 -12.17
N THR A 25 -39.70 8.44 -11.25
CA THR A 25 -38.94 8.53 -10.03
C THR A 25 -37.49 8.79 -10.40
N GLY A 26 -36.99 9.99 -10.09
CA GLY A 26 -35.60 10.35 -10.32
C GLY A 26 -34.70 9.37 -9.57
N VAL A 27 -34.05 8.47 -10.31
CA VAL A 27 -33.18 7.46 -9.72
C VAL A 27 -32.04 8.18 -9.02
N ALA A 28 -32.02 8.12 -7.70
CA ALA A 28 -30.98 8.70 -6.87
C ALA A 28 -29.72 7.82 -6.96
N TYR A 29 -29.00 7.94 -8.08
CA TYR A 29 -27.71 7.28 -8.27
C TYR A 29 -26.76 7.72 -7.14
N PRO A 30 -26.22 6.79 -6.33
CA PRO A 30 -25.36 7.19 -5.22
C PRO A 30 -24.08 7.83 -5.72
N ARG A 31 -23.63 8.84 -4.96
CA ARG A 31 -22.66 9.83 -5.44
C ARG A 31 -21.28 9.28 -5.74
N HIS A 32 -20.90 8.16 -5.13
CA HIS A 32 -19.58 7.53 -5.27
C HIS A 32 -19.73 6.00 -5.24
N SER A 33 -18.73 5.30 -5.73
CA SER A 33 -18.47 3.91 -5.36
C SER A 33 -17.01 3.79 -4.95
N THR A 34 -16.70 2.93 -4.00
CA THR A 34 -15.44 2.95 -3.26
C THR A 34 -14.83 1.55 -3.18
N PHE A 35 -13.51 1.50 -3.05
CA PHE A 35 -12.77 0.28 -2.68
C PHE A 35 -11.59 0.63 -1.76
N VAL A 36 -11.24 -0.24 -0.83
CA VAL A 36 -9.97 -0.12 -0.09
C VAL A 36 -8.82 -0.55 -1.03
N PRO A 37 -7.81 0.30 -1.27
CA PRO A 37 -6.69 -0.06 -2.13
C PRO A 37 -5.76 -1.07 -1.45
N ASN A 38 -5.33 -2.09 -2.17
CA ASN A 38 -4.38 -3.08 -1.69
C ASN A 38 -2.93 -2.73 -2.10
N ALA A 39 -2.00 -2.74 -1.13
CA ALA A 39 -0.59 -2.40 -1.37
C ALA A 39 0.35 -3.62 -1.51
N THR A 40 -0.14 -4.86 -1.42
CA THR A 40 0.71 -6.07 -1.38
C THR A 40 1.66 -6.19 -2.58
N THR A 41 1.20 -5.84 -3.77
CA THR A 41 2.01 -5.80 -5.01
C THR A 41 3.13 -4.74 -4.96
N LEU A 42 2.82 -3.54 -4.45
CA LEU A 42 3.77 -2.45 -4.28
C LEU A 42 4.93 -2.90 -3.38
N PHE A 43 4.63 -3.50 -2.22
CA PHE A 43 5.66 -3.94 -1.27
C PHE A 43 6.42 -5.20 -1.73
N TYR A 44 5.77 -6.09 -2.49
CA TYR A 44 6.42 -7.23 -3.14
C TYR A 44 7.48 -6.77 -4.16
N TYR A 45 7.11 -5.89 -5.08
CA TYR A 45 8.05 -5.35 -6.07
C TYR A 45 9.13 -4.47 -5.43
N LEU A 46 8.77 -3.67 -4.42
CA LEU A 46 9.72 -2.87 -3.66
C LEU A 46 10.78 -3.74 -2.95
N ASN A 47 10.40 -4.85 -2.33
CA ASN A 47 11.35 -5.77 -1.70
C ASN A 47 12.35 -6.35 -2.69
N CYS A 48 11.91 -6.65 -3.92
CA CYS A 48 12.78 -7.10 -5.00
C CYS A 48 13.74 -6.00 -5.47
N MET A 49 13.26 -4.75 -5.55
CA MET A 49 14.07 -3.58 -5.90
C MET A 49 15.10 -3.24 -4.80
N ASP A 50 14.71 -3.31 -3.53
CA ASP A 50 15.58 -3.11 -2.38
C ASP A 50 16.63 -4.22 -2.27
N THR A 51 16.30 -5.45 -2.65
CA THR A 51 17.26 -6.55 -2.77
C THR A 51 18.35 -6.21 -3.79
N ILE A 52 17.98 -5.74 -4.99
CA ILE A 52 18.92 -5.28 -6.02
C ILE A 52 19.77 -4.11 -5.50
N MET A 53 19.16 -3.12 -4.85
CA MET A 53 19.86 -1.94 -4.33
C MET A 53 20.84 -2.31 -3.21
N SER A 54 20.50 -3.26 -2.33
CA SER A 54 21.41 -3.76 -1.28
C SER A 54 22.64 -4.50 -1.84
N GLY A 55 22.49 -5.18 -2.99
CA GLY A 55 23.61 -5.78 -3.73
C GLY A 55 24.42 -4.77 -4.55
N THR A 56 23.89 -3.56 -4.75
CA THR A 56 24.52 -2.52 -5.57
C THR A 56 25.58 -1.78 -4.77
N ARG A 57 26.83 -2.25 -4.84
CA ARG A 57 27.99 -1.64 -4.16
C ARG A 57 28.01 -0.10 -4.24
N ARG A 58 27.78 0.46 -5.44
CA ARG A 58 27.79 1.91 -5.66
C ARG A 58 26.72 2.65 -4.85
N TRP A 59 25.54 2.04 -4.66
CA TRP A 59 24.48 2.58 -3.82
C TRP A 59 24.89 2.52 -2.34
N THR A 60 25.30 1.34 -1.86
CA THR A 60 25.66 1.12 -0.45
C THR A 60 26.91 1.88 0.01
N GLU A 61 27.79 2.29 -0.91
CA GLU A 61 28.94 3.15 -0.62
C GLU A 61 28.63 4.66 -0.66
N ASN A 62 27.55 5.12 -1.30
CA ASN A 62 27.24 6.55 -1.50
C ASN A 62 25.96 7.05 -0.80
N CYS A 63 25.07 6.14 -0.38
CA CYS A 63 23.84 6.48 0.36
C CYS A 63 23.85 5.87 1.75
N MET A 64 24.74 6.39 2.60
CA MET A 64 24.67 6.23 4.05
C MET A 64 23.28 6.58 4.57
N GLY A 65 22.84 5.90 5.63
CA GLY A 65 21.49 6.04 6.17
C GLY A 65 20.44 5.10 5.60
N TRP A 66 20.55 4.68 4.33
CA TRP A 66 19.53 3.80 3.75
C TRP A 66 19.62 2.35 4.22
N ALA A 67 18.45 1.78 4.48
CA ALA A 67 18.16 0.35 4.57
C ALA A 67 16.71 0.14 4.04
N PRO A 68 16.29 -1.10 3.67
CA PRO A 68 14.97 -1.35 3.09
C PRO A 68 13.75 -0.74 3.82
N PRO A 69 13.73 -0.64 5.17
CA PRO A 69 12.62 0.04 5.86
C PRO A 69 12.47 1.52 5.49
N ILE A 70 13.53 2.22 5.09
CA ILE A 70 13.47 3.62 4.62
C ILE A 70 12.64 3.72 3.33
N SER A 71 12.87 2.79 2.39
CA SER A 71 12.07 2.69 1.16
C SER A 71 10.61 2.32 1.49
N GLN A 72 10.40 1.35 2.38
CA GLN A 72 9.06 0.93 2.80
C GLN A 72 8.28 2.09 3.44
N ILE A 73 8.89 2.82 4.38
CA ILE A 73 8.32 4.02 5.01
C ILE A 73 7.97 5.07 3.96
N TYR A 74 8.87 5.37 3.03
CA TYR A 74 8.62 6.37 1.98
C TYR A 74 7.43 6.01 1.09
N PHE A 75 7.40 4.80 0.51
CA PHE A 75 6.31 4.41 -0.38
C PHE A 75 5.00 4.12 0.36
N THR A 76 5.03 3.85 1.67
CA THR A 76 3.84 3.88 2.55
C THR A 76 3.20 5.26 2.52
N ILE A 77 3.99 6.30 2.76
CA ILE A 77 3.50 7.68 2.82
C ILE A 77 2.99 8.13 1.44
N LEU A 78 3.74 7.83 0.37
CA LEU A 78 3.26 8.13 -0.98
C LEU A 78 1.97 7.37 -1.34
N PHE A 79 1.79 6.13 -0.87
CA PHE A 79 0.57 5.33 -1.08
C PHE A 79 -0.65 5.95 -0.40
N TYR A 80 -0.52 6.35 0.87
CA TYR A 80 -1.58 7.05 1.58
C TYR A 80 -1.88 8.41 0.93
N VAL A 81 -0.86 9.22 0.65
CA VAL A 81 -1.02 10.54 0.00
C VAL A 81 -1.67 10.41 -1.37
N GLN A 82 -1.27 9.43 -2.21
CA GLN A 82 -1.89 9.22 -3.53
C GLN A 82 -3.35 8.74 -3.40
N THR A 83 -3.65 7.87 -2.45
CA THR A 83 -5.04 7.46 -2.13
C THR A 83 -5.87 8.68 -1.74
N MET A 84 -5.36 9.52 -0.83
CA MET A 84 -6.01 10.75 -0.41
C MET A 84 -6.17 11.76 -1.57
N ARG A 85 -5.21 11.87 -2.49
CA ARG A 85 -5.33 12.71 -3.71
C ARG A 85 -6.45 12.20 -4.63
N ALA A 86 -6.61 10.88 -4.79
CA ALA A 86 -7.69 10.26 -5.56
C ALA A 86 -9.08 10.45 -4.91
N MET A 87 -9.16 10.24 -3.59
CA MET A 87 -10.30 10.58 -2.74
C MET A 87 -10.73 12.03 -2.95
N SER A 88 -9.81 12.99 -2.77
CA SER A 88 -10.02 14.42 -2.99
C SER A 88 -10.51 14.74 -4.41
N ALA A 89 -9.84 14.21 -5.44
CA ALA A 89 -10.21 14.43 -6.84
C ALA A 89 -11.59 13.85 -7.21
N SER A 90 -12.06 12.81 -6.52
CA SER A 90 -13.39 12.23 -6.71
C SER A 90 -14.51 12.99 -5.97
N GLY A 91 -14.17 13.92 -5.07
CA GLY A 91 -15.11 14.56 -4.15
C GLY A 91 -15.43 13.75 -2.89
N TYR A 92 -14.78 12.60 -2.67
CA TYR A 92 -14.93 11.76 -1.48
C TYR A 92 -13.84 12.12 -0.45
N PHE A 93 -14.01 13.21 0.30
CA PHE A 93 -12.98 13.68 1.25
C PHE A 93 -13.56 14.09 2.61
N GLY A 94 -12.84 13.74 3.68
CA GLY A 94 -13.03 14.30 5.02
C GLY A 94 -12.21 15.59 5.19
N SER A 95 -12.65 16.48 6.08
CA SER A 95 -11.98 17.78 6.31
C SER A 95 -10.53 17.64 6.76
N ASP A 96 -10.23 16.63 7.59
CA ASP A 96 -8.87 16.36 8.06
C ASP A 96 -7.97 15.80 6.95
N THR A 97 -8.53 15.01 6.03
CA THR A 97 -7.81 14.51 4.84
C THR A 97 -7.41 15.66 3.92
N SER A 98 -8.33 16.59 3.65
CA SER A 98 -8.05 17.77 2.81
C SER A 98 -7.02 18.70 3.44
N ARG A 99 -7.12 18.94 4.75
CA ARG A 99 -6.15 19.73 5.51
C ARG A 99 -4.76 19.09 5.49
N PHE A 100 -4.66 17.80 5.83
CA PHE A 100 -3.40 17.08 5.81
C PHE A 100 -2.75 17.11 4.42
N LEU A 101 -3.51 16.88 3.33
CA LEU A 101 -2.98 16.97 1.97
C LEU A 101 -2.40 18.35 1.65
N GLN A 102 -3.09 19.43 2.04
CA GLN A 102 -2.63 20.80 1.79
C GLN A 102 -1.38 21.13 2.61
N GLU A 103 -1.36 20.76 3.89
CA GLU A 103 -0.21 20.93 4.77
C GLU A 103 0.98 20.10 4.27
N PHE A 104 0.75 18.87 3.82
CA PHE A 104 1.77 17.97 3.27
C PHE A 104 2.33 18.51 1.94
N GLU A 105 1.50 18.91 0.97
CA GLU A 105 1.96 19.50 -0.31
C GLU A 105 2.73 20.83 -0.11
N THR A 106 2.43 21.56 0.97
CA THR A 106 3.15 22.80 1.33
C THR A 106 4.58 22.52 1.83
N HIS A 107 4.81 21.41 2.53
CA HIS A 107 6.13 21.02 3.03
C HIS A 107 6.90 20.12 2.04
N PHE A 108 6.20 19.26 1.31
CA PHE A 108 6.73 18.25 0.38
C PHE A 108 5.98 18.33 -0.96
N PRO A 109 6.32 19.30 -1.83
CA PRO A 109 5.62 19.52 -3.08
C PRO A 109 5.62 18.25 -3.95
N PHE A 110 4.47 17.86 -4.52
CA PHE A 110 4.37 16.58 -5.24
C PHE A 110 5.34 16.41 -6.43
N GLY A 111 5.97 17.50 -6.90
CA GLY A 111 7.03 17.48 -7.91
C GLY A 111 8.42 17.06 -7.39
N THR A 112 8.70 17.16 -6.08
CA THR A 112 9.97 16.74 -5.48
C THR A 112 9.95 15.30 -4.98
N LEU A 113 8.76 14.71 -4.81
CA LEU A 113 8.58 13.33 -4.38
C LEU A 113 8.71 12.37 -5.56
N TRP A 114 9.90 11.79 -5.75
CA TRP A 114 10.19 10.86 -6.84
C TRP A 114 9.71 9.43 -6.55
N ILE A 115 9.29 8.76 -7.63
CA ILE A 115 8.86 7.37 -7.68
C ILE A 115 9.75 6.65 -8.71
N PRO A 116 10.34 5.48 -8.38
CA PRO A 116 11.23 4.76 -9.27
C PRO A 116 10.43 4.12 -10.41
N GLY A 117 10.98 4.10 -11.62
CA GLY A 117 10.27 3.69 -12.84
C GLY A 117 9.39 2.44 -12.75
N PRO A 118 9.84 1.30 -12.19
CA PRO A 118 9.02 0.10 -12.03
C PRO A 118 7.77 0.28 -11.16
N LEU A 119 7.71 1.31 -10.31
CA LEU A 119 6.56 1.62 -9.45
C LEU A 119 5.72 2.79 -9.98
N VAL A 120 6.23 3.60 -10.92
CA VAL A 120 5.46 4.71 -11.55
C VAL A 120 4.10 4.26 -12.12
N PRO A 121 3.96 3.07 -12.74
CA PRO A 121 2.65 2.55 -13.15
C PRO A 121 1.72 2.24 -11.98
N PHE A 122 2.21 1.74 -10.83
CA PHE A 122 1.36 1.52 -9.65
C PHE A 122 0.68 2.82 -9.22
N PHE A 123 1.45 3.89 -9.04
CA PHE A 123 0.96 5.19 -8.58
C PHE A 123 0.10 5.93 -9.61
N LYS A 124 0.38 5.77 -10.91
CA LYS A 124 -0.49 6.28 -12.00
C LYS A 124 -1.83 5.54 -12.10
N ASN A 125 -1.95 4.35 -11.53
CA ASN A 125 -3.16 3.54 -11.54
C ASN A 125 -3.93 3.57 -10.21
N LEU A 126 -3.27 3.98 -9.12
CA LEU A 126 -3.91 4.39 -7.86
C LEU A 126 -4.57 5.77 -8.07
N SER A 127 -5.77 5.76 -8.65
CA SER A 127 -6.55 6.93 -9.04
C SER A 127 -8.05 6.64 -9.03
N CYS A 128 -8.88 7.67 -8.96
CA CYS A 128 -10.31 7.57 -9.23
C CYS A 128 -10.64 7.69 -10.73
N PHE A 129 -11.84 7.26 -11.13
CA PHE A 129 -12.36 7.43 -12.49
C PHE A 129 -13.89 7.51 -12.52
N TRP A 130 -14.47 7.97 -13.62
CA TRP A 130 -15.92 8.07 -13.82
C TRP A 130 -16.37 7.02 -14.86
N PRO A 131 -17.37 6.16 -14.54
CA PRO A 131 -17.94 5.21 -15.51
C PRO A 131 -18.78 5.90 -16.61
N THR A 132 -18.12 6.49 -17.60
CA THR A 132 -18.73 7.36 -18.63
C THR A 132 -19.77 6.68 -19.51
N THR A 133 -19.67 5.37 -19.76
CA THR A 133 -20.48 4.62 -20.74
C THR A 133 -22.00 4.70 -20.53
N THR A 134 -22.45 4.99 -19.30
CA THR A 134 -23.89 5.12 -18.98
C THR A 134 -24.29 6.51 -18.47
N GLY A 135 -23.35 7.28 -17.92
CA GLY A 135 -23.66 8.52 -17.18
C GLY A 135 -24.48 8.30 -15.89
N ARG A 136 -24.62 7.06 -15.41
CA ARG A 136 -25.49 6.67 -14.28
C ARG A 136 -24.75 6.36 -12.98
N PHE A 137 -23.42 6.44 -12.98
CA PHE A 137 -22.60 6.16 -11.80
C PHE A 137 -21.76 7.38 -11.44
N GLY A 138 -21.65 7.65 -10.15
CA GLY A 138 -20.62 8.55 -9.63
C GLY A 138 -19.20 7.99 -9.85
N PRO A 139 -18.15 8.73 -9.48
CA PRO A 139 -16.79 8.22 -9.56
C PRO A 139 -16.62 6.96 -8.72
N VAL A 140 -15.81 6.05 -9.25
CA VAL A 140 -15.21 4.94 -8.52
C VAL A 140 -13.86 5.43 -8.02
N THR A 141 -13.60 5.32 -6.72
CA THR A 141 -12.38 5.85 -6.09
C THR A 141 -11.79 4.84 -5.09
N PRO A 142 -10.44 4.74 -5.00
CA PRO A 142 -9.85 4.16 -3.80
C PRO A 142 -10.21 5.03 -2.60
N VAL A 143 -10.39 4.42 -1.43
CA VAL A 143 -10.65 5.13 -0.16
C VAL A 143 -9.82 4.54 0.96
N LEU A 144 -9.51 5.39 1.94
CA LEU A 144 -9.23 4.93 3.28
C LEU A 144 -10.56 4.79 4.05
N PRO A 145 -10.68 3.81 4.96
CA PRO A 145 -11.71 3.81 6.01
C PRO A 145 -11.73 5.13 6.79
N ASP A 146 -12.82 5.48 7.46
CA ASP A 146 -12.91 6.76 8.19
C ASP A 146 -11.86 6.85 9.32
N PHE A 147 -11.57 5.72 9.98
CA PHE A 147 -10.56 5.56 11.03
C PHE A 147 -9.72 4.29 10.77
N PRO A 148 -8.45 4.25 11.22
CA PRO A 148 -7.65 3.02 11.18
C PRO A 148 -8.04 1.97 12.24
N ASP A 149 -8.88 2.33 13.23
CA ASP A 149 -9.25 1.54 14.42
C ASP A 149 -8.02 1.11 15.25
N TRP A 150 -6.96 1.93 15.25
CA TRP A 150 -5.68 1.58 15.87
C TRP A 150 -5.56 2.12 17.31
N SER A 151 -5.05 1.31 18.22
CA SER A 151 -4.90 1.66 19.63
C SER A 151 -3.86 0.78 20.32
N GLN A 152 -3.42 1.17 21.52
CA GLN A 152 -2.61 0.31 22.39
C GLN A 152 -3.28 -1.08 22.59
N ALA A 153 -4.60 -1.10 22.82
CA ALA A 153 -5.38 -2.32 23.01
C ALA A 153 -5.53 -3.18 21.73
N SER A 154 -5.50 -2.59 20.53
CA SER A 154 -5.40 -3.34 19.27
C SER A 154 -3.97 -3.78 18.94
N GLY A 155 -3.01 -3.55 19.83
CA GLY A 155 -1.59 -3.82 19.57
C GLY A 155 -1.04 -2.94 18.43
N PHE A 156 -1.56 -1.71 18.31
CA PHE A 156 -1.37 -0.80 17.18
C PHE A 156 -1.69 -1.41 15.80
N CYS A 157 -2.45 -2.51 15.76
CA CYS A 157 -2.94 -3.07 14.49
C CYS A 157 -4.12 -2.24 13.98
N PHE A 158 -4.19 -2.10 12.66
CA PHE A 158 -5.39 -1.63 11.98
C PHE A 158 -6.52 -2.67 12.10
N ASN A 159 -7.76 -2.27 11.82
CA ASN A 159 -8.87 -3.20 11.70
C ASN A 159 -8.52 -4.40 10.79
N ARG A 160 -8.82 -5.62 11.25
CA ARG A 160 -8.43 -6.87 10.59
C ARG A 160 -8.90 -6.97 9.14
N THR A 161 -10.03 -6.36 8.80
CA THR A 161 -10.56 -6.28 7.43
C THR A 161 -9.56 -5.63 6.46
N PHE A 162 -8.96 -4.50 6.84
CA PHE A 162 -8.07 -3.73 5.96
C PHE A 162 -6.59 -3.78 6.32
N ALA A 163 -6.21 -4.39 7.46
CA ALA A 163 -4.82 -4.61 7.85
C ALA A 163 -3.99 -5.39 6.80
N ARG A 164 -4.63 -6.29 6.03
CA ARG A 164 -4.02 -7.03 4.90
C ARG A 164 -3.85 -6.18 3.63
N HIS A 165 -4.54 -5.05 3.53
CA HIS A 165 -4.58 -4.19 2.34
C HIS A 165 -3.72 -2.94 2.51
N LEU A 166 -3.69 -2.38 3.72
CA LEU A 166 -3.06 -1.10 4.05
C LEU A 166 -1.75 -1.30 4.85
N PRO A 167 -0.62 -0.72 4.41
CA PRO A 167 0.70 -0.90 5.05
C PRO A 167 0.81 -0.13 6.38
N ASN A 168 1.29 -0.79 7.44
CA ASN A 168 1.49 -0.16 8.75
C ASN A 168 2.92 0.40 8.90
N ILE A 169 3.09 1.73 8.77
CA ILE A 169 4.38 2.42 8.89
C ILE A 169 5.09 2.12 10.23
N SER A 170 4.33 1.94 11.31
CA SER A 170 4.89 1.75 12.65
C SER A 170 5.53 0.37 12.80
N VAL A 171 5.06 -0.64 12.05
CA VAL A 171 5.72 -1.95 11.97
C VAL A 171 7.09 -1.80 11.31
N PHE A 172 7.21 -1.02 10.23
CA PHE A 172 8.49 -0.74 9.59
C PHE A 172 9.43 0.04 10.51
N ILE A 173 8.95 1.07 11.22
CA ILE A 173 9.75 1.83 12.20
C ILE A 173 10.22 0.93 13.35
N SER A 174 9.36 0.06 13.89
CA SER A 174 9.73 -0.88 14.95
C SER A 174 10.75 -1.91 14.48
N ARG A 175 10.52 -2.58 13.34
CA ARG A 175 11.48 -3.55 12.78
C ARG A 175 12.81 -2.87 12.45
N PHE A 176 12.78 -1.67 11.85
CA PHE A 176 13.97 -0.90 11.51
C PHE A 176 14.84 -0.63 12.73
N ARG A 177 14.23 -0.12 13.82
CA ARG A 177 14.92 0.11 15.09
C ARG A 177 15.48 -1.19 15.66
N SER A 178 14.73 -2.30 15.64
CA SER A 178 15.23 -3.61 16.12
C SER A 178 16.46 -4.10 15.34
N VAL A 179 16.43 -4.06 14.00
CA VAL A 179 17.56 -4.52 13.16
C VAL A 179 18.77 -3.60 13.30
N CYS A 180 18.58 -2.28 13.43
CA CYS A 180 19.65 -1.35 13.75
C CYS A 180 20.24 -1.59 15.15
N THR A 181 19.43 -1.94 16.15
CA THR A 181 19.90 -2.37 17.48
C THR A 181 20.70 -3.68 17.39
N ALA A 182 20.26 -4.67 16.63
CA ALA A 182 21.02 -5.91 16.39
C ALA A 182 22.38 -5.64 15.72
N ALA A 183 22.39 -4.80 14.68
CA ALA A 183 23.59 -4.44 13.92
C ALA A 183 24.66 -3.68 14.73
N THR A 184 24.28 -3.09 15.87
CA THR A 184 25.17 -2.29 16.74
C THR A 184 25.59 -3.00 18.03
N ARG A 185 25.18 -4.27 18.23
CA ARG A 185 25.56 -5.06 19.42
C ARG A 185 27.10 -5.25 19.51
N PRO A 186 27.71 -5.18 20.70
CA PRO A 186 29.14 -5.44 20.86
C PRO A 186 29.56 -6.80 20.32
N ASN A 187 30.67 -6.83 19.56
CA ASN A 187 31.24 -8.03 18.93
C ASN A 187 30.35 -8.73 17.88
N VAL A 188 29.31 -8.07 17.35
CA VAL A 188 28.50 -8.61 16.25
C VAL A 188 29.35 -8.81 14.98
N THR A 189 29.06 -9.90 14.26
CA THR A 189 29.67 -10.25 12.96
C THR A 189 28.57 -10.54 11.95
N ASP A 190 28.84 -10.51 10.64
CA ASP A 190 27.82 -10.79 9.61
C ASP A 190 27.09 -12.12 9.85
N SER A 191 27.82 -13.16 10.28
CA SER A 191 27.22 -14.47 10.57
C SER A 191 26.36 -14.49 11.84
N LEU A 192 26.65 -13.65 12.84
CA LEU A 192 25.78 -13.49 14.01
C LEU A 192 24.54 -12.68 13.63
N PHE A 193 24.74 -11.55 12.94
CA PHE A 193 23.68 -10.63 12.53
C PHE A 193 22.61 -11.27 11.63
N LEU A 194 23.02 -12.10 10.67
CA LEU A 194 22.09 -12.82 9.78
C LEU A 194 21.29 -13.92 10.50
N ASN A 195 21.73 -14.36 11.69
CA ASN A 195 21.04 -15.36 12.52
C ASN A 195 20.46 -14.74 13.81
N ASP A 196 20.46 -13.41 13.93
CA ASP A 196 19.93 -12.67 15.08
C ASP A 196 18.40 -12.63 15.02
N THR A 197 17.70 -12.83 16.14
CA THR A 197 16.23 -12.85 16.17
C THR A 197 15.60 -11.46 16.00
N GLU A 198 16.38 -10.39 16.21
CA GLU A 198 16.04 -9.02 15.78
C GLU A 198 16.75 -8.64 14.46
N GLY A 199 17.38 -9.59 13.78
CA GLY A 199 18.10 -9.40 12.52
C GLY A 199 17.18 -9.27 11.30
N PRO A 200 17.75 -9.12 10.10
CA PRO A 200 16.98 -8.82 8.89
C PRO A 200 16.00 -9.92 8.47
N CYS A 201 16.24 -11.16 8.95
CA CYS A 201 15.48 -12.36 8.62
C CYS A 201 14.41 -12.75 9.66
N TYR A 202 14.39 -12.11 10.84
CA TYR A 202 13.60 -12.55 11.98
C TYR A 202 12.94 -11.37 12.70
N ILE A 203 11.99 -11.68 13.60
CA ILE A 203 11.31 -10.69 14.45
C ILE A 203 11.05 -11.34 15.82
N SER A 204 11.74 -10.92 16.88
CA SER A 204 11.41 -11.31 18.27
C SER A 204 10.80 -10.18 19.10
N ARG A 205 10.83 -8.92 18.62
CA ARG A 205 10.14 -7.78 19.24
C ARG A 205 9.37 -6.96 18.22
N LEU A 206 8.21 -6.45 18.64
CA LEU A 206 7.41 -5.49 17.91
C LEU A 206 6.84 -4.47 18.90
N PHE A 207 6.92 -3.17 18.57
CA PHE A 207 6.47 -2.08 19.43
C PHE A 207 7.04 -2.16 20.86
N ASN A 208 8.37 -2.35 20.92
CA ASN A 208 9.19 -2.58 22.12
C ASN A 208 8.76 -3.75 23.04
N HIS A 209 7.74 -4.53 22.68
CA HIS A 209 7.32 -5.72 23.43
C HIS A 209 7.90 -6.99 22.77
N PRO A 210 8.27 -8.03 23.53
CA PRO A 210 8.54 -9.36 22.95
C PRO A 210 7.33 -9.84 22.16
N CYS A 211 7.53 -10.49 21.01
CA CYS A 211 6.44 -11.21 20.36
C CYS A 211 5.93 -12.33 21.29
N THR A 212 4.67 -12.73 21.15
CA THR A 212 4.01 -13.76 21.97
C THR A 212 3.04 -14.65 21.19
N ASN A 213 2.99 -14.50 19.86
CA ASN A 213 2.02 -15.11 18.94
C ASN A 213 0.58 -14.63 19.16
N GLN A 214 0.40 -13.39 19.61
CA GLN A 214 -0.94 -12.79 19.75
C GLN A 214 -1.54 -12.48 18.38
N ALA A 215 -2.87 -12.59 18.28
CA ALA A 215 -3.61 -12.32 17.04
C ALA A 215 -3.37 -10.91 16.47
N ASN A 216 -3.04 -9.93 17.32
CA ASN A 216 -2.74 -8.56 16.91
C ASN A 216 -1.31 -8.42 16.34
N GLU A 217 -0.34 -9.17 16.86
CA GLU A 217 1.01 -9.30 16.25
C GLU A 217 0.89 -9.95 14.86
N VAL A 218 0.18 -11.07 14.78
CA VAL A 218 -0.12 -11.78 13.53
C VAL A 218 -0.79 -10.85 12.51
N THR A 219 -1.80 -10.07 12.93
CA THR A 219 -2.48 -9.08 12.09
C THR A 219 -1.51 -8.03 11.54
N ASN A 220 -0.68 -7.43 12.41
CA ASN A 220 0.35 -6.46 12.00
C ASN A 220 1.35 -7.06 11.01
N LEU A 221 1.79 -8.30 11.23
CA LEU A 221 2.76 -8.95 10.35
C LEU A 221 2.15 -9.42 9.02
N THR A 222 0.82 -9.62 8.94
CA THR A 222 0.12 -9.79 7.65
C THR A 222 -0.09 -8.51 6.84
N SER A 223 0.34 -7.34 7.34
CA SER A 223 0.26 -6.10 6.55
C SER A 223 1.28 -6.07 5.41
N PRO A 224 0.97 -5.42 4.26
CA PRO A 224 1.80 -5.41 3.06
C PRO A 224 3.27 -5.09 3.34
N GLY A 225 4.17 -6.04 3.06
CA GLY A 225 5.62 -5.87 3.23
C GLY A 225 6.17 -6.13 4.64
N SER A 226 5.32 -6.33 5.64
CA SER A 226 5.73 -6.53 7.05
C SER A 226 6.23 -7.95 7.33
N ASN A 227 5.75 -8.95 6.59
CA ASN A 227 6.17 -10.35 6.68
C ASN A 227 7.48 -10.68 5.93
N LEU A 228 8.03 -9.76 5.13
CA LEU A 228 9.17 -10.03 4.24
C LEU A 228 10.53 -9.94 4.96
N VAL A 229 11.50 -10.73 4.51
CA VAL A 229 12.93 -10.58 4.86
C VAL A 229 13.45 -9.25 4.31
N TYR A 230 14.30 -8.56 5.07
CA TYR A 230 15.02 -7.39 4.58
C TYR A 230 16.38 -7.77 4.01
N ALA A 231 16.77 -7.16 2.91
CA ALA A 231 18.06 -7.41 2.28
C ALA A 231 19.20 -6.56 2.91
N GLY A 232 20.45 -6.92 2.61
CA GLY A 232 21.65 -6.17 2.98
C GLY A 232 22.39 -6.67 4.24
N GLY A 233 23.73 -6.67 4.18
CA GLY A 233 24.63 -7.15 5.24
C GLY A 233 24.95 -6.14 6.34
N LEU A 234 25.66 -6.58 7.38
CA LEU A 234 25.83 -5.89 8.66
C LEU A 234 26.28 -4.42 8.52
N ARG A 235 27.28 -4.15 7.68
CA ARG A 235 27.83 -2.80 7.46
C ARG A 235 26.78 -1.78 6.99
N MET A 236 25.79 -2.21 6.20
CA MET A 236 24.70 -1.34 5.73
C MET A 236 23.81 -0.91 6.91
N TRP A 237 23.40 -1.86 7.74
CA TRP A 237 22.58 -1.62 8.92
C TRP A 237 23.33 -0.81 9.99
N GLN A 238 24.62 -1.03 10.18
CA GLN A 238 25.48 -0.16 11.01
C GLN A 238 25.53 1.29 10.48
N SER A 239 25.65 1.47 9.16
CA SER A 239 25.63 2.79 8.53
C SER A 239 24.26 3.46 8.57
N SER A 240 23.19 2.69 8.75
CA SER A 240 21.81 3.15 8.89
C SER A 240 21.48 3.47 10.36
N ALA A 241 22.00 2.69 11.31
CA ALA A 241 21.92 2.96 12.75
C ALA A 241 22.67 4.25 13.12
N ALA A 242 23.92 4.42 12.68
CA ALA A 242 24.70 5.63 12.94
C ALA A 242 24.13 6.90 12.27
N PHE A 243 23.26 6.73 11.26
CA PHE A 243 22.49 7.82 10.68
C PHE A 243 21.22 8.11 11.50
N PHE A 244 20.60 7.09 12.10
CA PHE A 244 19.41 7.22 12.94
C PHE A 244 19.62 8.21 14.08
N ASP A 245 20.80 8.16 14.74
CA ASP A 245 21.18 9.07 15.84
C ASP A 245 21.24 10.57 15.43
N HIS A 246 21.02 10.88 14.15
CA HIS A 246 21.04 12.23 13.58
C HIS A 246 19.75 12.62 12.85
N VAL A 247 18.69 11.80 12.91
CA VAL A 247 17.38 12.11 12.29
C VAL A 247 16.26 12.05 13.33
N ASP A 248 15.36 13.04 13.29
CA ASP A 248 14.14 13.17 14.11
C ASP A 248 13.05 12.12 13.76
N LEU A 249 13.44 10.89 13.43
CA LEU A 249 12.52 9.83 13.03
C LEU A 249 11.60 9.45 14.21
N PRO A 250 10.28 9.29 13.97
CA PRO A 250 9.30 9.08 15.02
C PRO A 250 9.71 7.99 16.01
N GLY A 251 9.40 8.21 17.29
CA GLY A 251 9.63 7.24 18.36
C GLY A 251 9.14 5.84 17.97
N ASN A 252 9.82 4.79 18.44
CA ASN A 252 9.17 3.49 18.44
C ASN A 252 7.90 3.61 19.28
N LEU A 253 6.83 2.93 18.88
CA LEU A 253 5.71 2.76 19.80
C LEU A 253 6.08 1.71 20.85
N ASP A 254 5.59 1.90 22.06
CA ASP A 254 5.71 0.95 23.17
C ASP A 254 4.33 0.49 23.64
N LEU A 255 4.07 -0.82 23.57
CA LEU A 255 2.76 -1.40 23.90
C LEU A 255 2.36 -1.26 25.38
N GLU A 256 3.30 -1.00 26.29
CA GLU A 256 2.97 -0.87 27.72
C GLU A 256 2.61 0.57 28.12
N VAL A 257 3.00 1.58 27.34
CA VAL A 257 2.89 3.00 27.74
C VAL A 257 2.32 3.98 26.70
N ASP A 258 2.38 3.68 25.40
CA ASP A 258 1.96 4.66 24.37
C ASP A 258 0.46 4.58 24.04
N GLU A 259 -0.29 5.62 24.39
CA GLU A 259 -1.59 5.91 23.78
C GLU A 259 -1.41 6.61 22.42
N VAL A 260 -2.19 6.21 21.42
CA VAL A 260 -2.20 6.82 20.08
C VAL A 260 -3.56 7.43 19.77
N LYS A 261 -3.56 8.56 19.06
CA LYS A 261 -4.80 9.13 18.51
C LYS A 261 -5.28 8.25 17.36
N ASP A 262 -6.51 7.74 17.45
CA ASP A 262 -7.13 7.01 16.33
C ASP A 262 -7.48 7.97 15.19
N SER A 263 -6.58 8.05 14.20
CA SER A 263 -6.70 8.88 13.00
C SER A 263 -5.57 8.57 12.02
N TRP A 264 -5.84 8.68 10.71
CA TRP A 264 -4.83 8.38 9.69
C TRP A 264 -3.56 9.21 9.79
N ILE A 265 -3.63 10.48 10.22
CA ILE A 265 -2.46 11.36 10.37
C ILE A 265 -1.48 10.81 11.42
N ALA A 266 -1.99 10.28 12.53
CA ALA A 266 -1.20 9.63 13.57
C ALA A 266 -0.71 8.24 13.13
N ALA A 267 -1.56 7.48 12.43
CA ALA A 267 -1.20 6.17 11.87
C ALA A 267 -0.09 6.25 10.81
N ILE A 268 0.05 7.38 10.10
CA ILE A 268 1.20 7.65 9.20
C ILE A 268 2.35 8.42 9.88
N ARG A 269 2.25 8.71 11.19
CA ARG A 269 3.24 9.38 12.06
C ARG A 269 3.54 10.85 11.70
N PHE A 270 2.55 11.58 11.21
CA PHE A 270 2.60 13.02 10.92
C PHE A 270 1.87 13.89 11.98
N ASP A 271 1.54 13.32 13.13
CA ASP A 271 0.83 13.98 14.24
C ASP A 271 1.73 14.79 15.19
N THR A 272 3.05 14.68 15.04
CA THR A 272 4.05 15.27 15.94
C THR A 272 5.04 16.19 15.20
N THR A 273 5.95 15.62 14.40
CA THR A 273 6.81 16.37 13.47
C THR A 273 6.75 15.74 12.07
N SER A 274 7.08 16.51 11.04
CA SER A 274 7.18 16.05 9.64
C SER A 274 8.61 16.10 9.09
N ASN A 275 9.54 16.75 9.78
CA ASN A 275 10.90 17.05 9.31
C ASN A 275 11.69 15.80 8.89
N TRP A 276 11.48 14.67 9.57
CA TRP A 276 12.09 13.38 9.26
C TRP A 276 11.75 12.87 7.85
N PHE A 277 10.58 13.22 7.32
CA PHE A 277 10.18 12.76 5.99
C PHE A 277 10.99 13.44 4.88
N GLY A 278 11.37 14.72 5.03
CA GLY A 278 12.27 15.40 4.09
C GLY A 278 13.67 14.78 4.06
N VAL A 279 14.12 14.18 5.16
CA VAL A 279 15.39 13.43 5.22
C VAL A 279 15.27 12.08 4.49
N ILE A 280 14.13 11.40 4.62
CA ILE A 280 13.83 10.18 3.84
C ILE A 280 13.69 10.52 2.34
N GLU A 281 12.98 11.59 1.99
CA GLU A 281 12.84 12.11 0.62
C GLU A 281 14.21 12.36 -0.02
N ALA A 282 15.14 13.01 0.69
CA ALA A 282 16.50 13.25 0.19
C ALA A 282 17.27 11.95 -0.14
N ILE A 283 17.04 10.87 0.61
CA ILE A 283 17.57 9.53 0.29
C ILE A 283 16.85 8.93 -0.91
N MET A 284 15.51 8.96 -0.92
CA MET A 284 14.70 8.27 -1.92
C MET A 284 14.72 8.96 -3.29
N ASN A 285 15.00 10.26 -3.33
CA ASN A 285 15.29 10.99 -4.56
C ASN A 285 16.61 10.51 -5.19
N ARG A 286 17.62 10.11 -4.39
CA ARG A 286 18.82 9.42 -4.91
C ARG A 286 18.52 7.97 -5.32
N TYR A 287 17.70 7.26 -4.55
CA TYR A 287 17.25 5.89 -4.91
C TYR A 287 16.63 5.87 -6.30
N CYS A 288 15.75 6.83 -6.61
CA CYS A 288 15.09 6.95 -7.91
C CYS A 288 16.05 7.22 -9.08
N GLN A 289 17.27 7.72 -8.85
CA GLN A 289 18.32 7.88 -9.87
C GLN A 289 18.93 6.54 -10.33
N TYR A 290 18.64 5.42 -9.66
CA TYR A 290 19.08 4.07 -10.09
C TYR A 290 18.07 3.36 -11.01
N TRP A 291 16.93 4.00 -11.30
CA TRP A 291 15.85 3.44 -12.10
C TRP A 291 15.53 4.36 -13.30
N LYS A 292 15.44 3.80 -14.49
CA LYS A 292 14.99 4.48 -15.72
C LYS A 292 13.50 4.78 -15.60
N SER A 293 13.05 5.84 -16.26
CA SER A 293 11.62 6.23 -16.30
C SER A 293 10.98 6.51 -14.94
N SER A 294 11.79 6.77 -13.91
CA SER A 294 11.34 7.41 -12.66
C SER A 294 10.63 8.73 -12.96
N ALA A 295 9.64 9.08 -12.13
CA ALA A 295 8.80 10.26 -12.30
C ALA A 295 8.37 10.82 -10.94
N SER A 296 7.80 12.01 -10.91
CA SER A 296 7.29 12.62 -9.68
C SER A 296 5.90 12.09 -9.30
N LEU A 297 5.48 12.30 -8.05
CA LEU A 297 4.09 12.09 -7.63
C LEU A 297 3.13 13.06 -8.34
N ALA A 298 3.60 14.24 -8.78
CA ALA A 298 2.83 15.16 -9.61
C ALA A 298 2.48 14.55 -10.99
N ASP A 299 3.36 13.74 -11.58
CA ASP A 299 3.09 12.99 -12.82
C ASP A 299 2.04 11.88 -12.64
N CYS A 300 1.75 11.50 -11.39
CA CYS A 300 0.78 10.48 -11.03
C CYS A 300 -0.61 11.11 -10.80
N ALA A 301 -1.27 11.48 -11.89
CA ALA A 301 -2.56 12.18 -11.85
C ALA A 301 -3.65 11.35 -11.12
N PRO A 302 -4.35 11.94 -10.13
CA PRO A 302 -5.22 11.20 -9.20
C PRO A 302 -6.57 10.73 -9.80
N ASN A 303 -6.84 11.00 -11.08
CA ASN A 303 -8.16 10.91 -11.69
C ASN A 303 -8.19 10.31 -13.12
N LYS A 304 -7.19 9.49 -13.50
CA LYS A 304 -7.00 9.08 -14.91
C LYS A 304 -7.14 7.58 -15.23
N SER A 305 -6.99 6.67 -14.27
CA SER A 305 -7.05 5.22 -14.53
C SER A 305 -8.27 4.55 -13.91
N SER A 306 -8.79 3.57 -14.63
CA SER A 306 -9.83 2.64 -14.18
C SER A 306 -9.29 1.31 -13.64
N ALA A 307 -7.97 1.15 -13.49
CA ALA A 307 -7.35 -0.11 -13.04
C ALA A 307 -7.91 -0.66 -11.72
N GLY A 308 -8.24 0.20 -10.75
CA GLY A 308 -8.86 -0.19 -9.47
C GLY A 308 -10.27 -0.80 -9.58
N ALA A 309 -10.89 -0.75 -10.77
CA ALA A 309 -12.15 -1.42 -11.05
C ALA A 309 -12.02 -2.95 -11.18
N ILE A 310 -10.81 -3.48 -11.32
CA ILE A 310 -10.56 -4.91 -11.50
C ILE A 310 -10.40 -5.57 -10.14
N LEU A 311 -11.47 -6.20 -9.67
CA LEU A 311 -11.42 -7.11 -8.54
C LEU A 311 -10.55 -8.32 -8.92
N CYS A 312 -9.50 -8.58 -8.14
CA CYS A 312 -8.62 -9.74 -8.25
C CYS A 312 -8.81 -10.64 -7.02
N THR A 313 -8.64 -11.95 -7.17
CA THR A 313 -8.71 -12.89 -6.02
C THR A 313 -7.44 -13.73 -5.96
N ALA A 314 -6.71 -13.69 -4.84
CA ALA A 314 -5.54 -14.53 -4.65
C ALA A 314 -5.95 -16.01 -4.53
N GLN A 315 -5.26 -16.91 -5.24
CA GLN A 315 -5.61 -18.34 -5.31
C GLN A 315 -4.50 -19.26 -4.79
N ASP A 316 -3.25 -18.99 -5.15
CA ASP A 316 -2.08 -19.70 -4.64
C ASP A 316 -1.01 -18.65 -4.32
N ASN A 317 -1.07 -18.16 -3.09
CA ASN A 317 -0.23 -17.07 -2.61
C ASN A 317 0.19 -17.38 -1.18
N ASN A 318 1.39 -16.95 -0.84
CA ASN A 318 1.91 -17.03 0.53
C ASN A 318 2.17 -15.61 1.10
N VAL A 319 1.74 -14.56 0.38
CA VAL A 319 2.07 -13.16 0.69
C VAL A 319 1.10 -12.53 1.70
N PHE A 320 -0.13 -13.04 1.82
CA PHE A 320 -1.08 -12.66 2.87
C PHE A 320 -0.93 -13.47 4.17
N ASP A 321 -0.10 -14.51 4.17
CA ASP A 321 0.18 -15.30 5.36
C ASP A 321 1.09 -14.54 6.33
N PRO A 322 0.98 -14.78 7.65
CA PRO A 322 1.97 -14.31 8.62
C PRO A 322 3.33 -15.02 8.42
N PRO A 323 4.43 -14.43 8.90
CA PRO A 323 5.71 -15.13 9.03
C PRO A 323 5.58 -16.32 10.00
N LEU A 324 6.49 -17.31 9.89
CA LEU A 324 6.37 -18.55 10.67
C LEU A 324 6.71 -18.30 12.15
N TRP A 325 5.76 -18.52 13.05
CA TRP A 325 6.02 -18.49 14.49
C TRP A 325 6.83 -19.70 14.95
N ILE A 326 7.88 -19.45 15.74
CA ILE A 326 8.74 -20.46 16.35
C ILE A 326 8.82 -20.16 17.85
N ALA A 327 8.12 -20.95 18.66
CA ALA A 327 8.16 -20.88 20.11
C ALA A 327 9.52 -21.33 20.68
N GLN A 328 9.97 -20.67 21.74
CA GLN A 328 11.22 -21.00 22.43
C GLN A 328 11.01 -22.12 23.46
N THR A 329 11.94 -23.07 23.51
CA THR A 329 11.93 -24.19 24.47
C THR A 329 13.30 -24.37 25.13
N GLY A 330 13.36 -24.12 26.44
CA GLY A 330 14.59 -24.25 27.25
C GLY A 330 15.65 -23.17 26.96
N ASN A 331 16.86 -23.37 27.50
CA ASN A 331 17.98 -22.43 27.38
C ASN A 331 18.61 -22.37 25.96
N HIS A 332 18.06 -23.10 24.98
CA HIS A 332 18.70 -23.52 23.72
C HIS A 332 17.66 -23.85 22.59
N SER A 333 16.86 -22.95 21.97
CA SER A 333 17.02 -21.56 21.49
C SER A 333 17.75 -21.38 20.12
N SER A 334 17.77 -20.17 19.53
CA SER A 334 18.31 -19.88 18.16
C SER A 334 18.82 -18.43 17.97
N ASN A 335 20.07 -18.11 17.62
CA ASN A 335 21.06 -18.88 16.90
C ASN A 335 21.73 -20.05 17.61
N GLN A 336 22.30 -19.97 18.82
CA GLN A 336 21.82 -19.61 20.17
C GLN A 336 21.06 -18.26 20.41
N HIS A 337 19.93 -18.23 21.14
CA HIS A 337 19.43 -17.01 21.83
C HIS A 337 19.26 -17.26 23.34
N GLY A 338 18.81 -16.29 24.13
CA GLY A 338 18.84 -16.45 25.58
C GLY A 338 18.51 -15.23 26.44
N ASP A 339 17.56 -14.38 26.03
CA ASP A 339 16.95 -13.45 26.98
C ASP A 339 15.88 -14.18 27.81
N VAL A 340 15.81 -13.87 29.11
CA VAL A 340 14.74 -14.33 30.01
C VAL A 340 13.39 -13.68 29.70
N ASN A 341 13.39 -12.60 28.89
CA ASN A 341 12.19 -11.93 28.39
C ASN A 341 11.72 -12.44 27.00
N GLN A 342 12.46 -13.35 26.34
CA GLN A 342 12.03 -13.87 25.04
C GLN A 342 10.89 -14.88 25.20
N VAL A 343 9.79 -14.62 24.50
CA VAL A 343 8.78 -15.61 24.16
C VAL A 343 8.86 -15.82 22.65
N GLY A 344 9.66 -16.79 22.18
CA GLY A 344 9.71 -17.14 20.75
C GLY A 344 10.15 -16.03 19.78
N HIS A 345 9.87 -16.24 18.49
CA HIS A 345 10.18 -15.33 17.38
C HIS A 345 9.42 -15.73 16.10
N TYR A 346 9.31 -14.80 15.15
CA TYR A 346 8.85 -15.05 13.79
C TYR A 346 10.03 -15.16 12.81
N ALA A 347 10.01 -16.14 11.91
CA ALA A 347 10.88 -16.21 10.74
C ALA A 347 10.20 -15.53 9.54
N ALA A 348 10.82 -14.45 9.03
CA ALA A 348 10.30 -13.67 7.93
C ALA A 348 10.43 -14.42 6.58
N ARG A 349 9.64 -14.01 5.59
CA ARG A 349 9.52 -14.69 4.29
C ARG A 349 10.60 -14.22 3.32
N ASP A 350 11.48 -15.15 2.94
CA ASP A 350 12.51 -14.99 1.91
C ASP A 350 11.94 -15.17 0.48
N THR A 351 10.88 -15.97 0.37
CA THR A 351 10.31 -16.47 -0.88
C THR A 351 8.81 -16.19 -0.95
N ALA A 352 8.46 -14.92 -1.13
CA ALA A 352 7.07 -14.52 -1.31
C ALA A 352 6.53 -14.94 -2.70
N THR A 353 5.32 -15.51 -2.74
CA THR A 353 4.60 -15.89 -3.97
C THR A 353 3.22 -15.25 -4.01
N LEU A 354 2.82 -14.78 -5.19
CA LEU A 354 1.54 -14.15 -5.45
C LEU A 354 0.95 -14.65 -6.77
N THR A 355 0.07 -15.65 -6.69
CA THR A 355 -0.79 -16.09 -7.80
C THR A 355 -2.23 -15.66 -7.52
N PHE A 356 -2.83 -14.96 -8.49
CA PHE A 356 -4.19 -14.43 -8.42
C PHE A 356 -4.96 -14.75 -9.70
N ASN A 357 -6.29 -14.78 -9.59
CA ASN A 357 -7.19 -14.88 -10.71
C ASN A 357 -7.60 -13.48 -11.20
N ALA A 358 -7.65 -13.33 -12.53
CA ALA A 358 -7.94 -12.10 -13.27
C ALA A 358 -9.24 -12.18 -14.12
N THR A 359 -10.06 -13.23 -14.01
CA THR A 359 -11.27 -13.46 -14.85
C THR A 359 -12.44 -12.47 -14.65
N THR A 360 -12.22 -11.38 -13.91
CA THR A 360 -13.25 -10.45 -13.38
C THR A 360 -13.16 -9.04 -13.96
N GLY A 361 -12.45 -8.84 -15.07
CA GLY A 361 -12.34 -7.55 -15.76
C GLY A 361 -13.68 -7.01 -16.30
N ILE A 362 -13.91 -5.71 -16.13
CA ILE A 362 -15.16 -5.02 -16.49
C ILE A 362 -15.16 -4.62 -17.97
N SER A 363 -16.29 -4.85 -18.65
CA SER A 363 -16.48 -4.55 -20.08
C SER A 363 -16.30 -3.07 -20.39
N GLY A 364 -15.39 -2.75 -21.32
CA GLY A 364 -15.13 -1.38 -21.78
C GLY A 364 -13.94 -0.68 -21.11
N MET A 365 -13.18 -1.36 -20.25
CA MET A 365 -11.87 -0.87 -19.81
C MET A 365 -10.84 -0.91 -20.95
N PRO A 366 -9.98 0.12 -21.13
CA PRO A 366 -8.87 0.05 -22.08
C PRO A 366 -7.84 -1.00 -21.66
N ASP A 367 -7.28 -1.75 -22.61
CA ASP A 367 -6.33 -2.85 -22.36
C ASP A 367 -5.13 -2.43 -21.49
N ALA A 368 -4.64 -1.21 -21.63
CA ALA A 368 -3.56 -0.68 -20.79
C ALA A 368 -3.95 -0.53 -19.31
N HIS A 369 -5.21 -0.17 -19.00
CA HIS A 369 -5.74 -0.14 -17.63
C HIS A 369 -6.05 -1.56 -17.14
N SER A 370 -6.54 -2.43 -18.03
CA SER A 370 -6.78 -3.85 -17.74
C SER A 370 -5.50 -4.56 -17.32
N LEU A 371 -4.45 -4.46 -18.14
CA LEU A 371 -3.12 -5.00 -17.84
C LEU A 371 -2.52 -4.39 -16.56
N ALA A 372 -2.70 -3.08 -16.32
CA ALA A 372 -2.17 -2.45 -15.11
C ALA A 372 -2.89 -2.91 -13.82
N GLY A 373 -4.22 -2.98 -13.81
CA GLY A 373 -4.96 -3.49 -12.65
C GLY A 373 -4.71 -4.98 -12.40
N ILE A 374 -4.51 -5.77 -13.46
CA ILE A 374 -4.04 -7.16 -13.38
C ILE A 374 -2.61 -7.27 -12.85
N THR A 375 -1.73 -6.32 -13.21
CA THR A 375 -0.30 -6.35 -12.80
C THR A 375 -0.08 -5.89 -11.36
N TYR A 376 -0.87 -4.91 -10.90
CA TYR A 376 -0.67 -4.24 -9.62
C TYR A 376 -1.80 -4.50 -8.62
N ASN A 377 -2.84 -5.24 -9.01
CA ASN A 377 -3.90 -5.78 -8.15
C ASN A 377 -4.43 -4.79 -7.08
N HIS A 378 -4.75 -3.56 -7.48
CA HIS A 378 -5.19 -2.49 -6.57
C HIS A 378 -6.44 -2.84 -5.74
N ASN A 379 -7.21 -3.84 -6.15
CA ASN A 379 -8.38 -4.37 -5.44
C ASN A 379 -8.24 -5.91 -5.37
N LEU A 380 -7.39 -6.41 -4.45
CA LEU A 380 -6.99 -7.80 -4.32
C LEU A 380 -7.58 -8.44 -3.05
N LEU A 381 -8.48 -9.39 -3.21
CA LEU A 381 -9.00 -10.21 -2.12
C LEU A 381 -7.98 -11.26 -1.68
N GLY A 382 -7.64 -11.27 -0.40
CA GLY A 382 -6.92 -12.35 0.27
C GLY A 382 -7.83 -13.51 0.70
N PRO A 383 -7.26 -14.65 1.14
CA PRO A 383 -8.05 -15.79 1.60
C PRO A 383 -8.91 -15.46 2.83
N GLY A 384 -10.23 -15.50 2.66
CA GLY A 384 -11.22 -15.21 3.69
C GLY A 384 -11.67 -13.75 3.78
N ASP A 385 -11.18 -12.86 2.91
CA ASP A 385 -11.65 -11.48 2.83
C ASP A 385 -13.09 -11.43 2.26
N ASN A 386 -14.01 -10.72 2.93
CA ASN A 386 -15.36 -10.48 2.40
C ASN A 386 -15.34 -9.24 1.47
N PRO A 387 -15.79 -9.35 0.19
CA PRO A 387 -15.81 -8.20 -0.71
C PRO A 387 -16.65 -7.03 -0.17
N GLU A 388 -17.78 -7.31 0.49
CA GLU A 388 -18.70 -6.28 1.00
C GLU A 388 -18.09 -5.42 2.12
N ASP A 389 -17.04 -5.89 2.79
CA ASP A 389 -16.34 -5.15 3.83
C ASP A 389 -15.31 -4.16 3.25
N ILE A 390 -14.90 -4.34 1.99
CA ILE A 390 -13.85 -3.52 1.34
C ILE A 390 -14.32 -2.75 0.09
N ILE A 391 -15.53 -3.00 -0.44
CA ILE A 391 -16.12 -2.27 -1.57
C ILE A 391 -17.52 -1.75 -1.26
N SER A 392 -17.88 -0.55 -1.75
CA SER A 392 -19.23 0.00 -1.56
C SER A 392 -19.73 0.81 -2.77
N GLY A 393 -21.06 0.93 -2.88
CA GLY A 393 -21.76 1.62 -3.97
C GLY A 393 -22.19 0.72 -5.14
N GLU A 394 -23.10 1.24 -5.99
CA GLU A 394 -23.78 0.45 -7.04
C GLU A 394 -22.88 -0.05 -8.16
N PHE A 395 -21.68 0.52 -8.34
CA PHE A 395 -20.74 0.08 -9.38
C PHE A 395 -20.40 -1.41 -9.25
N TRP A 396 -20.25 -1.91 -8.02
CA TRP A 396 -19.90 -3.30 -7.75
C TRP A 396 -21.05 -4.28 -7.95
N LYS A 397 -22.29 -3.79 -8.13
CA LYS A 397 -23.45 -4.61 -8.52
C LYS A 397 -23.54 -4.82 -10.04
N ILE A 398 -22.67 -4.17 -10.82
CA ILE A 398 -22.57 -4.40 -12.27
C ILE A 398 -21.87 -5.75 -12.49
N ILE A 399 -22.64 -6.81 -12.71
CA ILE A 399 -22.10 -8.13 -13.08
C ILE A 399 -21.42 -8.02 -14.46
N PRO A 400 -20.11 -8.28 -14.59
CA PRO A 400 -19.43 -8.23 -15.88
C PRO A 400 -19.91 -9.35 -16.82
N GLN A 401 -20.13 -9.04 -18.10
CA GLN A 401 -20.48 -10.06 -19.11
C GLN A 401 -19.34 -11.07 -19.40
N THR A 402 -18.15 -10.85 -18.83
CA THR A 402 -16.93 -11.68 -18.95
C THR A 402 -16.96 -12.98 -18.14
N PHE A 403 -18.04 -13.27 -17.41
CA PHE A 403 -18.28 -14.47 -16.56
C PHE A 403 -18.27 -15.84 -17.31
N ARG A 404 -17.70 -15.90 -18.52
CA ARG A 404 -17.56 -17.10 -19.38
C ARG A 404 -16.22 -17.17 -20.14
N GLY A 405 -15.28 -16.25 -19.89
CA GLY A 405 -13.92 -16.33 -20.45
C GLY A 405 -13.09 -17.35 -19.70
N VAL A 406 -12.72 -18.47 -20.34
CA VAL A 406 -12.06 -19.61 -19.68
C VAL A 406 -10.53 -19.47 -19.64
N ASP A 407 -9.95 -18.74 -20.60
CA ASP A 407 -8.50 -18.63 -20.79
C ASP A 407 -7.97 -17.22 -20.49
N ILE A 408 -7.43 -17.02 -19.28
CA ILE A 408 -6.56 -15.88 -18.96
C ILE A 408 -5.29 -16.42 -18.29
N SER A 409 -4.24 -16.62 -19.08
CA SER A 409 -2.91 -17.01 -18.60
C SER A 409 -2.12 -15.82 -18.06
N VAL A 410 -1.22 -16.09 -17.10
CA VAL A 410 -0.39 -15.06 -16.44
C VAL A 410 0.47 -14.31 -17.47
N TYR A 411 0.36 -12.98 -17.49
CA TYR A 411 1.11 -12.12 -18.42
C TYR A 411 2.51 -11.77 -17.89
N GLN A 412 3.46 -11.62 -18.82
CA GLN A 412 4.79 -11.07 -18.54
C GLN A 412 4.65 -9.57 -18.19
N GLY A 413 5.18 -9.04 -17.08
CA GLY A 413 5.87 -9.70 -15.97
C GLY A 413 6.86 -8.73 -15.33
N VAL A 414 6.53 -8.14 -14.17
CA VAL A 414 7.22 -6.94 -13.64
C VAL A 414 8.71 -7.16 -13.35
N PHE A 415 9.13 -8.39 -13.05
CA PHE A 415 10.55 -8.76 -12.95
C PHE A 415 11.37 -8.42 -14.21
N SER A 416 10.77 -8.52 -15.40
CA SER A 416 11.42 -8.15 -16.67
C SER A 416 11.59 -6.63 -16.82
N SER A 417 10.62 -5.83 -16.34
CA SER A 417 10.79 -4.37 -16.25
C SER A 417 11.80 -3.98 -15.16
N ILE A 418 11.78 -4.60 -13.97
CA ILE A 418 12.77 -4.34 -12.91
C ILE A 418 14.20 -4.58 -13.45
N GLY A 419 14.45 -5.71 -14.10
CA GLY A 419 15.76 -6.01 -14.69
C GLY A 419 16.15 -5.13 -15.88
N ARG A 420 15.18 -4.69 -16.70
CA ARG A 420 15.41 -3.80 -17.85
C ARG A 420 15.62 -2.34 -17.42
N ASP A 421 14.88 -1.88 -16.44
CA ASP A 421 14.75 -0.47 -16.07
C ASP A 421 15.72 -0.07 -14.94
N TYR A 422 16.29 -1.03 -14.22
CA TYR A 422 17.48 -0.81 -13.40
C TYR A 422 18.68 -0.33 -14.24
N HIS A 423 19.55 0.50 -13.63
CA HIS A 423 20.91 0.74 -14.10
C HIS A 423 21.87 1.09 -12.95
N SER A 424 23.03 0.42 -12.92
CA SER A 424 24.16 0.69 -12.01
C SER A 424 24.95 1.96 -12.35
N ASP A 425 24.83 2.39 -13.59
CA ASP A 425 25.81 3.28 -14.23
C ASP A 425 25.42 4.75 -14.15
N SER A 426 24.18 5.05 -13.74
CA SER A 426 23.65 6.41 -13.63
C SER A 426 24.61 7.31 -12.84
N ARG A 427 24.95 8.46 -13.43
CA ARG A 427 25.76 9.46 -12.74
C ARG A 427 24.90 10.02 -11.62
N ILE A 428 25.34 9.86 -10.37
CA ILE A 428 24.79 10.64 -9.26
C ILE A 428 25.16 12.09 -9.58
N TYR A 429 24.18 12.87 -10.02
CA TYR A 429 24.40 14.27 -10.34
C TYR A 429 24.55 15.04 -9.02
N SER A 430 25.71 15.68 -8.83
CA SER A 430 26.02 16.49 -7.64
C SER A 430 25.26 17.82 -7.62
N GLU A 431 24.57 18.16 -8.70
CA GLU A 431 23.83 19.40 -8.90
C GLU A 431 22.41 19.30 -8.34
N HIS A 432 22.28 19.16 -7.01
CA HIS A 432 21.13 19.54 -6.17
C HIS A 432 21.52 19.34 -4.68
N GLN A 433 22.39 20.24 -4.19
CA GLN A 433 22.62 20.52 -2.77
C GLN A 433 22.13 21.94 -2.46
#